data_AF-A0A7V2QWG1-F1
#
_entry.id   AF-A0A7V2QWG1-F1
#
_cell.length_a   1.000
_cell.length_b   1.000
_cell.length_c   1.000
_cell.angle_alpha   90.00
_cell.angle_beta   90.00
_cell.angle_gamma   90.00
#
_symmetry.space_group_name_H-M   'P 1'
#
loop_
_entity.id
_entity.type
_entity.pdbx_description
1 polymer ?
#
loop_
_entity_poly.entity_id
_entity_poly.type
_entity_poly.pdbx_seq_one_letter_code
_entity_poly.pdbx_strand_id
1 'polypeptide(L)'
;MRILVVDIGTGTQDILLFDSSKLLENCVQMIMPSPTTVVAKRIYEATARRHPILLSGVTMGGGPSKRALTRHTAAGLAAYATVEAALTFCDDLEVVKGMGVTILSPDEMPRVTNLEVIELKDLNLVAIRRSLDAFAVDHQLDALAVAVLDHGFAPDMSNRLFRFDQLRRIVANKRELSVFFYLAQEVPDYLTRMRAVVKSVEVDVPLLLLDTGVAAVLGTLQDEEVVQQDHLLTVNIGNSHTIVFHLRHGVIEGLFEHHTRLLNAVTLDSLIVRLAQGILTNEEVYVNGGHGALVIGGDVQRPFIAITGPRQDMMVGSSLKPYRAVPHGDSMLTGCYGLVKACALRMEAWRDEIEQALIRKT
;
A
#
# COMPACT_ATOMS: atom_id res chain seq x y z
N MET A 1 -5.61 -23.95 -7.29
CA MET A 1 -4.77 -22.79 -7.66
C MET A 1 -4.17 -22.14 -6.41
N ARG A 2 -2.96 -21.59 -6.49
CA ARG A 2 -2.29 -20.82 -5.42
C ARG A 2 -1.84 -19.44 -5.84
N ILE A 3 -2.21 -18.43 -5.06
CA ILE A 3 -1.83 -17.03 -5.29
C ILE A 3 -1.09 -16.55 -4.05
N LEU A 4 0.15 -16.07 -4.22
CA LEU A 4 0.83 -15.34 -3.16
C LEU A 4 0.43 -13.87 -3.24
N VAL A 5 -0.20 -13.41 -2.17
CA VAL A 5 -0.77 -12.08 -2.04
C VAL A 5 0.00 -11.32 -0.98
N VAL A 6 0.43 -10.10 -1.29
CA VAL A 6 1.24 -9.27 -0.39
C VAL A 6 0.72 -7.83 -0.38
N ASP A 7 0.13 -7.40 0.73
CA ASP A 7 -0.25 -5.99 0.95
C ASP A 7 0.85 -5.28 1.75
N ILE A 8 1.57 -4.34 1.12
CA ILE A 8 2.76 -3.71 1.68
C ILE A 8 2.44 -2.31 2.19
N GLY A 9 2.04 -2.26 3.46
CA GLY A 9 1.84 -1.02 4.20
C GLY A 9 3.14 -0.38 4.71
N THR A 10 2.99 0.76 5.39
CA THR A 10 4.16 1.46 5.99
C THR A 10 4.65 0.80 7.27
N GLY A 11 3.77 0.16 8.04
CA GLY A 11 4.11 -0.49 9.32
C GLY A 11 4.29 -1.99 9.20
N THR A 12 3.33 -2.66 8.56
CA THR A 12 3.33 -4.10 8.30
C THR A 12 3.37 -4.37 6.79
N GLN A 13 3.74 -5.59 6.44
CA GLN A 13 3.37 -6.24 5.20
C GLN A 13 2.55 -7.46 5.58
N ASP A 14 1.38 -7.57 4.97
CA ASP A 14 0.40 -8.60 5.28
C ASP A 14 0.42 -9.58 4.10
N ILE A 15 0.64 -10.86 4.37
CA ILE A 15 0.90 -11.89 3.36
C ILE A 15 -0.12 -13.00 3.52
N LEU A 16 -0.76 -13.38 2.40
CA LEU A 16 -1.65 -14.51 2.29
C LEU A 16 -1.18 -15.41 1.15
N LEU A 17 -0.89 -16.68 1.45
CA LEU A 17 -0.79 -17.71 0.43
C LEU A 17 -2.18 -18.33 0.26
N PHE A 18 -2.96 -17.75 -0.66
CA PHE A 18 -4.29 -18.21 -1.00
C PHE A 18 -4.19 -19.56 -1.73
N ASP A 19 -4.95 -20.56 -1.28
CA ASP A 19 -5.06 -21.87 -1.91
C ASP A 19 -6.54 -22.20 -2.08
N SER A 20 -7.03 -22.19 -3.33
CA SER A 20 -8.45 -22.41 -3.64
C SER A 20 -8.96 -23.81 -3.26
N SER A 21 -8.08 -24.76 -2.97
CA SER A 21 -8.47 -26.08 -2.48
C SER A 21 -8.81 -26.10 -0.99
N LYS A 22 -8.45 -25.04 -0.24
CA LYS A 22 -8.64 -24.93 1.20
C LYS A 22 -9.79 -23.97 1.54
N LEU A 23 -10.25 -24.04 2.80
CA LEU A 23 -10.99 -22.93 3.39
C LEU A 23 -10.06 -21.72 3.52
N LEU A 24 -10.60 -20.52 3.35
CA LEU A 24 -9.82 -19.29 3.33
C LEU A 24 -9.08 -19.06 4.66
N GLU A 25 -9.73 -19.38 5.77
CA GLU A 25 -9.19 -19.30 7.13
C GLU A 25 -8.04 -20.29 7.38
N ASN A 26 -7.94 -21.35 6.56
CA ASN A 26 -6.88 -22.35 6.62
C ASN A 26 -5.72 -22.07 5.65
N CYS A 27 -5.80 -20.98 4.88
CA CYS A 27 -4.68 -20.52 4.07
C CYS A 27 -3.56 -19.99 4.97
N VAL A 28 -2.32 -19.98 4.47
CA VAL A 28 -1.18 -19.49 5.28
C VAL A 28 -1.21 -17.96 5.31
N GLN A 29 -1.14 -17.41 6.51
CA GLN A 29 -1.25 -15.98 6.78
C GLN A 29 -0.03 -15.51 7.58
N MET A 30 0.58 -14.40 7.19
CA MET A 30 1.73 -13.81 7.91
C MET A 30 1.59 -12.29 7.98
N ILE A 31 1.65 -11.74 9.18
CA ILE A 31 1.71 -10.29 9.43
C ILE A 31 3.14 -9.95 9.86
N MET A 32 3.89 -9.33 8.96
CA MET A 32 5.33 -9.12 9.12
C MET A 32 5.67 -7.62 9.17
N PRO A 33 6.81 -7.20 9.74
CA PRO A 33 7.27 -5.83 9.62
C PRO A 33 7.41 -5.42 8.14
N SER A 34 6.99 -4.21 7.79
CA SER A 34 7.11 -3.70 6.42
C SER A 34 8.58 -3.64 5.96
N PRO A 35 8.87 -3.72 4.65
CA PRO A 35 10.23 -3.66 4.12
C PRO A 35 10.99 -2.40 4.58
N THR A 36 10.31 -1.25 4.57
CA THR A 36 10.84 0.01 5.06
C THR A 36 11.18 0.00 6.56
N THR A 37 10.43 -0.74 7.38
CA THR A 37 10.73 -0.94 8.80
C THR A 37 11.95 -1.84 9.00
N VAL A 38 12.07 -2.91 8.21
CA VAL A 38 13.23 -3.81 8.23
C VAL A 38 14.50 -3.05 7.84
N VAL A 39 14.46 -2.27 6.76
CA VAL A 39 15.59 -1.42 6.34
C VAL A 39 15.91 -0.38 7.39
N ALA A 40 14.92 0.28 7.99
CA ALA A 40 15.14 1.24 9.07
C ALA A 40 15.89 0.62 10.24
N LYS A 41 15.53 -0.60 10.66
CA LYS A 41 16.23 -1.34 11.71
C LYS A 41 17.70 -1.57 11.35
N ARG A 42 17.99 -2.02 10.13
CA ARG A 42 19.37 -2.21 9.64
C ARG A 42 20.18 -0.92 9.65
N ILE A 43 19.58 0.20 9.22
CA ILE A 43 20.23 1.52 9.26
C ILE A 43 20.52 1.94 10.71
N TYR A 44 19.59 1.72 11.65
CA TYR A 44 19.83 2.03 13.06
C TYR A 44 20.96 1.20 13.66
N GLU A 45 21.01 -0.10 13.35
CA GLU A 45 22.09 -0.98 13.79
C GLU A 45 23.45 -0.54 13.24
N ALA A 46 23.54 -0.18 11.95
CA ALA A 46 24.75 0.38 11.36
C ALA A 46 25.15 1.71 12.02
N THR A 47 24.17 2.57 12.30
CA THR A 47 24.38 3.84 13.02
C THR A 47 24.95 3.61 14.41
N ALA A 48 24.41 2.64 15.16
CA ALA A 48 24.89 2.29 16.50
C ALA A 48 26.33 1.77 16.48
N ARG A 49 26.70 1.02 15.43
CA ARG A 49 28.08 0.56 15.20
C ARG A 49 28.99 1.63 14.58
N ARG A 50 28.43 2.80 14.23
CA ARG A 50 29.12 3.88 13.49
C ARG A 50 29.70 3.43 12.14
N HIS A 51 29.07 2.43 11.52
CA HIS A 51 29.47 1.90 10.23
C HIS A 51 28.87 2.75 9.10
N PRO A 52 29.62 3.11 8.05
CA PRO A 52 29.03 3.73 6.87
C PRO A 52 28.07 2.75 6.17
N ILE A 53 27.08 3.29 5.45
CA ILE A 53 26.07 2.48 4.74
C ILE A 53 26.10 2.70 3.24
N LEU A 54 25.89 1.64 2.46
CA LEU A 54 25.48 1.72 1.07
C LEU A 54 24.04 1.22 0.95
N LEU A 55 23.19 2.06 0.38
CA LEU A 55 21.83 1.71 -0.05
C LEU A 55 21.85 1.32 -1.53
N SER A 56 21.43 0.10 -1.84
CA SER A 56 21.39 -0.46 -3.21
C SER A 56 20.03 -1.10 -3.48
N GLY A 57 19.83 -1.68 -4.67
CA GLY A 57 18.55 -2.29 -5.05
C GLY A 57 17.61 -1.30 -5.74
N VAL A 58 16.31 -1.47 -5.53
CA VAL A 58 15.27 -0.76 -6.28
C VAL A 58 14.47 0.21 -5.40
N THR A 59 13.70 1.10 -6.03
CA THR A 59 12.78 2.02 -5.35
C THR A 59 11.79 1.25 -4.47
N MET A 60 11.56 1.71 -3.24
CA MET A 60 10.56 1.15 -2.32
C MET A 60 9.86 2.25 -1.49
N GLY A 61 9.03 1.86 -0.52
CA GLY A 61 8.44 2.81 0.43
C GLY A 61 9.47 3.45 1.38
N GLY A 62 9.56 4.78 1.41
CA GLY A 62 10.57 5.50 2.21
C GLY A 62 10.31 5.61 3.71
N GLY A 63 9.07 5.85 4.15
CA GLY A 63 8.65 6.21 5.52
C GLY A 63 9.67 6.01 6.67
N PRO A 64 9.65 4.89 7.41
CA PRO A 64 10.61 4.56 8.46
C PRO A 64 12.09 4.61 8.06
N SER A 65 12.44 4.10 6.87
CA SER A 65 13.83 4.05 6.40
C SER A 65 14.42 5.45 6.15
N LYS A 66 13.61 6.39 5.61
CA LYS A 66 13.99 7.79 5.41
C LYS A 66 14.35 8.45 6.74
N ARG A 67 13.54 8.22 7.78
CA ARG A 67 13.84 8.73 9.13
C ARG A 67 15.13 8.14 9.72
N ALA A 68 15.38 6.86 9.49
CA ALA A 68 16.61 6.22 9.93
C ALA A 68 17.84 6.79 9.20
N LEU A 69 17.73 6.98 7.88
CA LEU A 69 18.77 7.61 7.05
C LEU A 69 19.09 9.04 7.51
N THR A 70 18.08 9.88 7.73
CA THR A 70 18.30 11.25 8.24
C THR A 70 19.04 11.26 9.58
N ARG A 71 18.75 10.31 10.47
CA ARG A 71 19.46 10.19 11.76
C ARG A 71 20.89 9.71 11.56
N HIS A 72 21.12 8.81 10.62
CA HIS A 72 22.45 8.31 10.28
C HIS A 72 23.36 9.44 9.79
N THR A 73 22.90 10.24 8.82
CA THR A 73 23.67 11.36 8.28
C THR A 73 23.81 12.50 9.28
N ALA A 74 22.79 12.78 10.10
CA ALA A 74 22.89 13.75 11.20
C ALA A 74 23.91 13.35 12.27
N ALA A 75 24.25 12.06 12.40
CA ALA A 75 25.31 11.57 13.27
C ALA A 75 26.73 11.70 12.66
N GLY A 76 26.84 12.33 11.48
CA GLY A 76 28.10 12.53 10.75
C GLY A 76 28.64 11.27 10.10
N LEU A 77 27.81 10.24 9.90
CA LEU A 77 28.21 8.98 9.28
C LEU A 77 27.96 9.02 7.77
N ALA A 78 28.86 8.38 7.00
CA ALA A 78 28.76 8.38 5.55
C ALA A 78 27.63 7.46 5.06
N ALA A 79 26.76 8.00 4.21
CA ALA A 79 25.73 7.25 3.52
C ALA A 79 25.92 7.38 2.01
N TYR A 80 25.86 6.24 1.33
CA TYR A 80 25.94 6.12 -0.11
C TYR A 80 24.65 5.51 -0.64
N ALA A 81 24.25 5.87 -1.86
CA ALA A 81 23.12 5.23 -2.53
C ALA A 81 23.34 5.13 -4.04
N THR A 82 22.96 4.01 -4.64
CA THR A 82 22.76 3.97 -6.11
C THR A 82 21.57 4.84 -6.49
N VAL A 83 21.52 5.34 -7.73
CA VAL A 83 20.42 6.20 -8.22
C VAL A 83 19.03 5.62 -7.94
N GLU A 84 18.79 4.34 -8.23
CA GLU A 84 17.47 3.73 -8.05
C GLU A 84 17.08 3.62 -6.57
N ALA A 85 18.02 3.21 -5.70
CA ALA A 85 17.82 3.21 -4.26
C ALA A 85 17.54 4.61 -3.69
N ALA A 86 18.21 5.65 -4.21
CA ALA A 86 18.05 7.03 -3.76
C ALA A 86 16.61 7.56 -3.96
N LEU A 87 15.94 7.15 -5.04
CA LEU A 87 14.55 7.53 -5.36
C LEU A 87 13.54 7.04 -4.32
N THR A 88 13.90 6.07 -3.47
CA THR A 88 13.10 5.70 -2.28
C THR A 88 12.85 6.89 -1.33
N PHE A 89 13.77 7.85 -1.29
CA PHE A 89 13.75 8.93 -0.30
C PHE A 89 13.19 10.25 -0.86
N CYS A 90 13.43 10.54 -2.14
CA CYS A 90 12.86 11.67 -2.86
C CYS A 90 13.05 11.46 -4.36
N ASP A 91 12.07 11.90 -5.16
CA ASP A 91 12.18 11.88 -6.63
C ASP A 91 13.23 12.87 -7.15
N ASP A 92 13.48 13.95 -6.41
CA ASP A 92 14.56 14.89 -6.66
C ASP A 92 15.86 14.41 -5.98
N LEU A 93 16.82 13.99 -6.80
CA LEU A 93 18.13 13.51 -6.33
C LEU A 93 18.97 14.61 -5.66
N GLU A 94 18.76 15.89 -5.97
CA GLU A 94 19.44 16.99 -5.28
C GLU A 94 18.95 17.11 -3.83
N VAL A 95 17.66 16.85 -3.58
CA VAL A 95 17.13 16.74 -2.21
C VAL A 95 17.78 15.57 -1.47
N VAL A 96 17.95 14.41 -2.13
CA VAL A 96 18.63 13.25 -1.52
C VAL A 96 20.10 13.57 -1.20
N LYS A 97 20.83 14.23 -2.10
CA LYS A 97 22.19 14.72 -1.83
C LYS A 97 22.22 15.69 -0.64
N GLY A 98 21.26 16.61 -0.58
CA GLY A 98 21.06 17.52 0.55
C GLY A 98 20.79 16.83 1.89
N MET A 99 20.31 15.58 1.89
CA MET A 99 20.19 14.75 3.10
C MET A 99 21.54 14.20 3.60
N GLY A 100 22.66 14.47 2.92
CA GLY A 100 23.99 13.97 3.24
C GLY A 100 24.34 12.64 2.58
N VAL A 101 23.64 12.27 1.50
CA VAL A 101 23.85 11.01 0.77
C VAL A 101 24.73 11.25 -0.46
N THR A 102 25.77 10.43 -0.62
CA THR A 102 26.57 10.41 -1.84
C THR A 102 25.94 9.44 -2.84
N ILE A 103 25.55 9.95 -4.02
CA ILE A 103 24.96 9.13 -5.07
C ILE A 103 26.07 8.51 -5.93
N LEU A 104 26.03 7.19 -6.09
CA LEU A 104 27.01 6.40 -6.82
C LEU A 104 26.41 5.84 -8.11
N SER A 105 27.30 5.56 -9.08
CA SER A 105 26.92 4.73 -10.23
C SER A 105 26.70 3.25 -9.79
N PRO A 106 25.94 2.44 -10.57
CA PRO A 106 25.62 1.06 -10.17
C PRO A 106 26.85 0.17 -9.90
N ASP A 107 27.94 0.39 -10.62
CA ASP A 107 29.17 -0.41 -10.52
C ASP A 107 30.19 0.15 -9.51
N GLU A 108 29.89 1.29 -8.89
CA GLU A 108 30.81 1.99 -8.01
C GLU A 108 30.67 1.51 -6.56
N MET A 109 31.82 1.22 -5.94
CA MET A 109 31.92 0.79 -4.55
C MET A 109 32.74 1.79 -3.73
N PRO A 110 32.17 2.36 -2.65
CA PRO A 110 32.93 3.24 -1.77
C PRO A 110 34.05 2.46 -1.09
N ARG A 111 35.27 2.98 -1.20
CA ARG A 111 36.47 2.42 -0.54
C ARG A 111 36.52 2.88 0.92
N VAL A 112 35.64 2.34 1.74
CA VAL A 112 35.53 2.63 3.18
C VAL A 112 35.55 1.35 4.01
N THR A 113 36.08 1.44 5.23
CA THR A 113 36.10 0.30 6.16
C THR A 113 34.72 0.10 6.79
N ASN A 114 34.39 -1.17 7.08
CA ASN A 114 33.14 -1.55 7.76
C ASN A 114 31.86 -1.06 7.05
N LEU A 115 31.84 -1.07 5.71
CA LEU A 115 30.68 -0.70 4.92
C LEU A 115 29.54 -1.73 5.08
N GLU A 116 28.37 -1.26 5.49
CA GLU A 116 27.15 -2.05 5.57
C GLU A 116 26.33 -1.87 4.29
N VAL A 117 26.18 -2.95 3.49
CA VAL A 117 25.37 -2.92 2.27
C VAL A 117 23.93 -3.33 2.59
N ILE A 118 22.99 -2.42 2.34
CA ILE A 118 21.57 -2.59 2.61
C ILE A 118 20.82 -2.52 1.27
N GLU A 119 20.37 -3.68 0.81
CA GLU A 119 19.48 -3.81 -0.35
C GLU A 119 18.07 -3.30 -0.02
N LEU A 120 17.52 -2.46 -0.89
CA LEU A 120 16.16 -1.93 -0.87
C LEU A 120 15.30 -2.68 -1.89
N LYS A 121 14.15 -3.15 -1.43
CA LYS A 121 13.05 -3.69 -2.26
C LYS A 121 11.82 -3.87 -1.41
N ASP A 122 10.64 -3.61 -1.98
CA ASP A 122 9.37 -3.89 -1.29
C ASP A 122 9.09 -5.40 -1.25
N LEU A 123 9.19 -6.09 -2.39
CA LEU A 123 8.88 -7.52 -2.48
C LEU A 123 10.15 -8.37 -2.29
N ASN A 124 10.19 -9.19 -1.24
CA ASN A 124 11.28 -10.13 -0.98
C ASN A 124 10.79 -11.58 -1.01
N LEU A 125 10.62 -12.12 -2.23
CA LEU A 125 10.16 -13.49 -2.43
C LEU A 125 11.07 -14.53 -1.77
N VAL A 126 12.39 -14.29 -1.72
CA VAL A 126 13.35 -15.20 -1.07
C VAL A 126 13.05 -15.32 0.43
N ALA A 127 12.80 -14.22 1.12
CA ALA A 127 12.46 -14.24 2.54
C ALA A 127 11.11 -14.94 2.78
N ILE A 128 10.10 -14.66 1.95
CA ILE A 128 8.78 -15.29 2.04
C ILE A 128 8.89 -16.81 1.87
N ARG A 129 9.58 -17.28 0.83
CA ARG A 129 9.79 -18.71 0.58
C ARG A 129 10.49 -19.41 1.73
N ARG A 130 11.57 -18.81 2.26
CA ARG A 130 12.28 -19.36 3.43
C ARG A 130 11.37 -19.49 4.65
N SER A 131 10.47 -18.54 4.87
CA SER A 131 9.48 -18.63 5.95
C SER A 131 8.49 -19.79 5.71
N LEU A 132 8.02 -19.98 4.48
CA LEU A 132 7.12 -21.08 4.11
C LEU A 132 7.80 -22.45 4.20
N ASP A 133 9.05 -22.55 3.75
CA ASP A 133 9.89 -23.76 3.81
C ASP A 133 10.11 -24.22 5.25
N ALA A 134 10.25 -23.29 6.20
CA ALA A 134 10.41 -23.59 7.61
C ALA A 134 9.22 -24.39 8.20
N PHE A 135 8.06 -24.35 7.55
CA PHE A 135 6.86 -25.09 7.93
C PHE A 135 6.42 -26.12 6.87
N ALA A 136 7.31 -26.47 5.93
CA ALA A 136 7.04 -27.41 4.83
C ALA A 136 5.80 -27.04 4.00
N VAL A 137 5.55 -25.74 3.80
CA VAL A 137 4.44 -25.25 2.99
C VAL A 137 4.87 -25.23 1.52
N ASP A 138 4.13 -25.94 0.67
CA ASP A 138 4.27 -25.86 -0.78
C ASP A 138 3.93 -24.45 -1.26
N HIS A 139 4.91 -23.82 -1.89
CA HIS A 139 4.84 -22.45 -2.38
C HIS A 139 5.01 -22.38 -3.90
N GLN A 140 4.67 -23.44 -4.63
CA GLN A 140 4.46 -23.37 -6.07
C GLN A 140 3.25 -22.44 -6.35
N LEU A 141 3.51 -21.35 -7.07
CA LEU A 141 2.55 -20.29 -7.30
C LEU A 141 1.99 -20.39 -8.71
N ASP A 142 0.69 -20.16 -8.84
CA ASP A 142 0.04 -19.91 -10.12
C ASP A 142 0.05 -18.41 -10.45
N ALA A 143 0.03 -17.54 -9.43
CA ALA A 143 0.12 -16.08 -9.59
C ALA A 143 0.65 -15.33 -8.37
N LEU A 144 0.96 -14.05 -8.62
CA LEU A 144 1.31 -13.05 -7.63
C LEU A 144 0.32 -11.89 -7.66
N ALA A 145 -0.02 -11.37 -6.48
CA ALA A 145 -0.75 -10.12 -6.35
C ALA A 145 -0.09 -9.26 -5.27
N VAL A 146 0.31 -8.04 -5.62
CA VAL A 146 1.04 -7.15 -4.70
C VAL A 146 0.38 -5.78 -4.65
N ALA A 147 0.09 -5.29 -3.45
CA ALA A 147 -0.33 -3.92 -3.25
C ALA A 147 0.80 -3.06 -2.67
N VAL A 148 1.04 -1.90 -3.29
CA VAL A 148 1.92 -0.85 -2.77
C VAL A 148 1.26 0.51 -2.97
N LEU A 149 1.38 1.40 -1.99
CA LEU A 149 0.99 2.80 -2.14
C LEU A 149 2.06 3.54 -2.96
N ASP A 150 1.73 3.89 -4.20
CA ASP A 150 2.62 4.60 -5.12
C ASP A 150 2.06 6.00 -5.41
N HIS A 151 2.82 7.03 -5.04
CA HIS A 151 2.40 8.42 -5.28
C HIS A 151 2.63 8.85 -6.72
N GLY A 152 3.44 8.09 -7.48
CA GLY A 152 3.94 8.46 -8.77
C GLY A 152 5.16 9.38 -8.72
N PHE A 153 6.01 9.24 -9.71
CA PHE A 153 7.26 9.98 -9.88
C PHE A 153 7.00 11.41 -10.36
N ALA A 154 7.34 12.38 -9.51
CA ALA A 154 7.14 13.79 -9.74
C ALA A 154 8.33 14.61 -9.19
N PRO A 155 9.48 14.62 -9.88
CA PRO A 155 10.68 15.33 -9.40
C PRO A 155 10.47 16.86 -9.34
N ASP A 156 9.63 17.41 -10.22
CA ASP A 156 9.45 18.86 -10.37
C ASP A 156 8.24 19.42 -9.60
N MET A 157 7.53 18.60 -8.82
CA MET A 157 6.36 19.06 -8.05
C MET A 157 6.05 18.19 -6.82
N SER A 158 5.06 18.60 -6.03
CA SER A 158 4.57 17.82 -4.89
C SER A 158 3.97 16.48 -5.36
N ASN A 159 4.52 15.36 -4.88
CA ASN A 159 3.95 14.03 -5.12
C ASN A 159 2.48 13.92 -4.69
N ARG A 160 2.05 14.70 -3.68
CA ARG A 160 0.66 14.72 -3.22
C ARG A 160 -0.29 15.28 -4.28
N LEU A 161 0.12 16.37 -4.92
CA LEU A 161 -0.65 16.99 -6.01
C LEU A 161 -0.65 16.08 -7.24
N PHE A 162 0.53 15.58 -7.63
CA PHE A 162 0.66 14.65 -8.75
C PHE A 162 -0.24 13.42 -8.58
N ARG A 163 -0.19 12.76 -7.41
CA ARG A 163 -1.04 11.62 -7.08
C ARG A 163 -2.53 11.94 -7.29
N PHE A 164 -3.02 13.06 -6.76
CA PHE A 164 -4.43 13.40 -6.89
C PHE A 164 -4.84 13.80 -8.30
N ASP A 165 -3.95 14.40 -9.09
CA ASP A 165 -4.20 14.65 -10.50
C ASP A 165 -4.30 13.36 -11.31
N GLN A 166 -3.47 12.35 -11.00
CA GLN A 166 -3.60 11.02 -11.61
C GLN A 166 -4.90 10.31 -11.19
N LEU A 167 -5.24 10.32 -9.90
CA LEU A 167 -6.49 9.73 -9.41
C LEU A 167 -7.71 10.36 -10.10
N ARG A 168 -7.72 11.69 -10.31
CA ARG A 168 -8.76 12.38 -11.08
C ARG A 168 -8.88 11.84 -12.51
N ARG A 169 -7.75 11.72 -13.22
CA ARG A 169 -7.73 11.23 -14.61
C ARG A 169 -8.21 9.79 -14.72
N ILE A 170 -7.76 8.93 -13.82
CA ILE A 170 -8.12 7.51 -13.78
C ILE A 170 -9.63 7.34 -13.54
N VAL A 171 -10.16 8.00 -12.50
CA VAL A 171 -11.60 7.90 -12.14
C VAL A 171 -12.49 8.59 -13.18
N ALA A 172 -12.00 9.63 -13.87
CA ALA A 172 -12.73 10.28 -14.95
C ALA A 172 -12.94 9.38 -16.17
N ASN A 173 -12.03 8.43 -16.43
CA ASN A 173 -12.18 7.45 -17.51
C ASN A 173 -13.33 6.47 -17.20
N LYS A 174 -13.27 5.83 -16.03
CA LYS A 174 -14.33 4.92 -15.56
C LYS A 174 -14.37 4.96 -14.04
N ARG A 175 -15.57 5.13 -13.48
CA ARG A 175 -15.79 5.34 -12.05
C ARG A 175 -15.91 4.02 -11.28
N GLU A 176 -15.12 3.02 -11.63
CA GLU A 176 -15.13 1.70 -10.98
C GLU A 176 -13.76 1.45 -10.35
N LEU A 177 -13.68 0.57 -9.34
CA LEU A 177 -12.38 0.22 -8.72
C LEU A 177 -11.44 -0.54 -9.68
N SER A 178 -12.01 -1.19 -10.70
CA SER A 178 -11.28 -2.02 -11.68
C SER A 178 -10.22 -1.25 -12.49
N VAL A 179 -10.35 0.07 -12.60
CA VAL A 179 -9.39 0.95 -13.29
C VAL A 179 -8.02 1.03 -12.62
N PHE A 180 -7.91 0.59 -11.36
CA PHE A 180 -6.66 0.62 -10.60
C PHE A 180 -5.88 -0.70 -10.69
N PHE A 181 -6.36 -1.69 -11.44
CA PHE A 181 -5.79 -3.03 -11.49
C PHE A 181 -4.85 -3.16 -12.69
N TYR A 182 -3.55 -3.29 -12.42
CA TYR A 182 -2.53 -3.41 -13.45
C TYR A 182 -1.97 -4.82 -13.50
N LEU A 183 -1.89 -5.40 -14.69
CA LEU A 183 -0.92 -6.47 -14.93
C LEU A 183 0.50 -5.88 -15.06
N ALA A 184 1.53 -6.69 -14.87
CA ALA A 184 2.93 -6.26 -14.88
C ALA A 184 3.34 -5.38 -16.10
N GLN A 185 2.80 -5.69 -17.28
CA GLN A 185 3.06 -4.97 -18.52
C GLN A 185 2.24 -3.68 -18.68
N GLU A 186 1.22 -3.49 -17.85
CA GLU A 186 0.26 -2.37 -17.93
C GLU A 186 0.58 -1.27 -16.92
N VAL A 187 1.50 -1.52 -15.98
CA VAL A 187 1.91 -0.53 -14.97
C VAL A 187 2.48 0.71 -15.66
N PRO A 188 1.85 1.89 -15.50
CA PRO A 188 2.35 3.14 -16.08
C PRO A 188 3.76 3.49 -15.60
N ASP A 189 4.56 4.11 -16.47
CA ASP A 189 5.97 4.45 -16.18
C ASP A 189 6.13 5.38 -14.96
N TYR A 190 5.15 6.25 -14.72
CA TYR A 190 5.18 7.16 -13.58
C TYR A 190 5.01 6.43 -12.23
N LEU A 191 4.45 5.20 -12.20
CA LEU A 191 4.33 4.40 -10.98
C LEU A 191 5.64 3.63 -10.71
N THR A 192 6.68 4.36 -10.35
CA THR A 192 8.05 3.85 -10.23
C THR A 192 8.21 2.82 -9.11
N ARG A 193 7.44 2.92 -8.02
CA ARG A 193 7.45 1.93 -6.92
C ARG A 193 6.78 0.63 -7.36
N MET A 194 5.65 0.70 -8.07
CA MET A 194 5.04 -0.50 -8.67
C MET A 194 5.97 -1.13 -9.72
N ARG A 195 6.64 -0.31 -10.54
CA ARG A 195 7.62 -0.80 -11.51
C ARG A 195 8.80 -1.51 -10.84
N ALA A 196 9.26 -1.00 -9.70
CA ALA A 196 10.30 -1.65 -8.89
C ALA A 196 9.83 -3.01 -8.33
N VAL A 197 8.56 -3.14 -7.92
CA VAL A 197 7.98 -4.44 -7.57
C VAL A 197 8.05 -5.40 -8.75
N VAL A 198 7.65 -4.97 -9.96
CA VAL A 198 7.73 -5.84 -11.15
C VAL A 198 9.16 -6.30 -11.42
N LYS A 199 10.16 -5.40 -11.33
CA LYS A 199 11.58 -5.76 -11.48
C LYS A 199 12.07 -6.77 -10.43
N SER A 200 11.42 -6.83 -9.27
CA SER A 200 11.79 -7.72 -8.16
C SER A 200 11.18 -9.12 -8.27
N VAL A 201 10.33 -9.37 -9.28
CA VAL A 201 9.71 -10.68 -9.50
C VAL A 201 10.60 -11.56 -10.39
N GLU A 202 11.06 -12.66 -9.81
CA GLU A 202 11.95 -13.64 -10.47
C GLU A 202 11.22 -14.91 -10.94
N VAL A 203 9.88 -14.91 -10.88
CA VAL A 203 9.05 -16.04 -11.30
C VAL A 203 8.22 -15.70 -12.53
N ASP A 204 8.09 -16.68 -13.42
CA ASP A 204 7.28 -16.58 -14.61
C ASP A 204 5.82 -16.97 -14.32
N VAL A 205 5.13 -16.09 -13.59
CA VAL A 205 3.70 -16.20 -13.29
C VAL A 205 3.02 -14.84 -13.46
N PRO A 206 1.72 -14.79 -13.78
CA PRO A 206 0.98 -13.54 -13.81
C PRO A 206 1.11 -12.74 -12.51
N LEU A 207 1.41 -11.45 -12.66
CA LEU A 207 1.53 -10.51 -11.55
C LEU A 207 0.47 -9.41 -11.69
N LEU A 208 -0.38 -9.30 -10.68
CA LEU A 208 -1.33 -8.21 -10.49
C LEU A 208 -0.77 -7.19 -9.49
N LEU A 209 -0.92 -5.90 -9.81
CA LEU A 209 -0.60 -4.80 -8.90
C LEU A 209 -1.76 -3.83 -8.75
N LEU A 210 -1.91 -3.29 -7.54
CA LEU A 210 -2.78 -2.14 -7.27
C LEU A 210 -2.30 -1.36 -6.04
N ASP A 211 -2.97 -0.24 -5.76
CA ASP A 211 -2.73 0.58 -4.59
C ASP A 211 -3.25 -0.10 -3.31
N THR A 212 -2.51 -0.01 -2.19
CA THR A 212 -2.91 -0.60 -0.88
C THR A 212 -4.27 -0.06 -0.41
N GLY A 213 -4.57 1.21 -0.72
CA GLY A 213 -5.85 1.82 -0.40
C GLY A 213 -7.00 1.16 -1.16
N VAL A 214 -6.83 0.90 -2.45
CA VAL A 214 -7.82 0.22 -3.29
C VAL A 214 -7.99 -1.24 -2.87
N ALA A 215 -6.88 -1.93 -2.53
CA ALA A 215 -6.92 -3.28 -2.01
C ALA A 215 -7.75 -3.34 -0.72
N ALA A 216 -7.55 -2.41 0.21
CA ALA A 216 -8.33 -2.36 1.45
C ALA A 216 -9.83 -2.12 1.20
N VAL A 217 -10.21 -1.28 0.23
CA VAL A 217 -11.62 -1.09 -0.14
C VAL A 217 -12.23 -2.38 -0.68
N LEU A 218 -11.56 -3.06 -1.61
CA LEU A 218 -12.05 -4.33 -2.17
C LEU A 218 -12.18 -5.44 -1.12
N GLY A 219 -11.27 -5.47 -0.15
CA GLY A 219 -11.37 -6.36 1.00
C GLY A 219 -12.58 -6.03 1.87
N THR A 220 -12.78 -4.75 2.17
CA THR A 220 -13.89 -4.26 2.99
C THR A 220 -15.24 -4.63 2.39
N LEU A 221 -15.36 -4.58 1.06
CA LEU A 221 -16.57 -4.96 0.32
C LEU A 221 -16.91 -6.46 0.36
N GLN A 222 -16.05 -7.30 0.94
CA GLN A 222 -16.30 -8.73 1.13
C GLN A 222 -16.83 -9.08 2.52
N ASP A 223 -16.95 -8.10 3.40
CA ASP A 223 -17.59 -8.27 4.71
C ASP A 223 -19.11 -8.50 4.54
N GLU A 224 -19.67 -9.39 5.37
CA GLU A 224 -21.07 -9.84 5.27
C GLU A 224 -22.10 -8.72 5.40
N GLU A 225 -21.85 -7.72 6.25
CA GLU A 225 -22.75 -6.60 6.45
C GLU A 225 -22.52 -5.52 5.40
N VAL A 226 -21.26 -5.34 4.99
CA VAL A 226 -20.87 -4.30 4.02
C VAL A 226 -21.35 -4.65 2.61
N VAL A 227 -21.28 -5.92 2.19
CA VAL A 227 -21.65 -6.35 0.84
C VAL A 227 -23.15 -6.14 0.52
N GLN A 228 -23.99 -6.02 1.56
CA GLN A 228 -25.42 -5.76 1.42
C GLN A 228 -25.75 -4.27 1.22
N GLN A 229 -24.74 -3.39 1.24
CA GLN A 229 -24.94 -1.95 1.18
C GLN A 229 -24.66 -1.41 -0.23
N ASP A 230 -25.68 -0.79 -0.82
CA ASP A 230 -25.53 -0.14 -2.13
C ASP A 230 -25.01 1.30 -2.03
N HIS A 231 -25.02 1.93 -0.86
CA HIS A 231 -24.53 3.30 -0.65
C HIS A 231 -23.68 3.36 0.61
N LEU A 232 -22.37 3.48 0.43
CA LEU A 232 -21.43 3.37 1.55
C LEU A 232 -20.17 4.23 1.39
N LEU A 233 -19.52 4.46 2.53
CA LEU A 233 -18.18 4.99 2.66
C LEU A 233 -17.29 3.90 3.27
N THR A 234 -16.27 3.48 2.53
CA THR A 234 -15.22 2.60 3.06
C THR A 234 -14.04 3.46 3.53
N VAL A 235 -13.62 3.29 4.78
CA VAL A 235 -12.61 4.12 5.45
C VAL A 235 -11.47 3.22 5.91
N ASN A 236 -10.39 3.17 5.15
CA ASN A 236 -9.18 2.45 5.56
C ASN A 236 -8.25 3.38 6.36
N ILE A 237 -8.04 3.06 7.64
CA ILE A 237 -7.21 3.83 8.56
C ILE A 237 -5.88 3.09 8.74
N GLY A 238 -4.96 3.35 7.80
CA GLY A 238 -3.65 2.71 7.74
C GLY A 238 -2.65 3.29 8.75
N ASN A 239 -1.45 2.72 8.78
CA ASN A 239 -0.38 3.20 9.67
C ASN A 239 0.16 4.60 9.32
N SER A 240 -0.02 5.05 8.07
CA SER A 240 0.50 6.35 7.61
C SER A 240 -0.51 7.14 6.80
N HIS A 241 -1.40 6.48 6.07
CA HIS A 241 -2.43 7.11 5.25
C HIS A 241 -3.81 6.57 5.64
N THR A 242 -4.77 7.48 5.68
CA THR A 242 -6.19 7.18 5.75
C THR A 242 -6.78 7.51 4.39
N ILE A 243 -7.44 6.54 3.77
CA ILE A 243 -8.10 6.69 2.48
C ILE A 243 -9.57 6.34 2.62
N VAL A 244 -10.42 7.16 2.01
CA VAL A 244 -11.87 6.99 2.04
C VAL A 244 -12.40 6.98 0.63
N PHE A 245 -13.25 6.00 0.32
CA PHE A 245 -14.01 5.94 -0.92
C PHE A 245 -15.50 6.04 -0.62
N HIS A 246 -16.19 6.91 -1.34
CA HIS A 246 -17.64 6.99 -1.40
C HIS A 246 -18.11 6.19 -2.61
N LEU A 247 -18.86 5.13 -2.34
CA LEU A 247 -19.35 4.20 -3.35
C LEU A 247 -20.88 4.18 -3.37
N ARG A 248 -21.46 4.15 -4.56
CA ARG A 248 -22.87 3.89 -4.79
C ARG A 248 -23.08 2.89 -5.93
N HIS A 249 -23.75 1.77 -5.67
CA HIS A 249 -23.91 0.65 -6.60
C HIS A 249 -22.59 0.24 -7.28
N GLY A 250 -21.50 0.21 -6.51
CA GLY A 250 -20.15 -0.08 -7.01
C GLY A 250 -19.47 1.05 -7.80
N VAL A 251 -20.11 2.21 -7.95
CA VAL A 251 -19.58 3.39 -8.65
C VAL A 251 -18.95 4.36 -7.66
N ILE A 252 -17.78 4.89 -8.01
CA ILE A 252 -17.04 5.89 -7.23
C ILE A 252 -17.73 7.26 -7.37
N GLU A 253 -18.29 7.77 -6.27
CA GLU A 253 -18.85 9.12 -6.15
C GLU A 253 -17.84 10.13 -5.56
N GLY A 254 -16.78 9.63 -4.94
CA GLY A 254 -15.69 10.46 -4.46
C GLY A 254 -14.68 9.67 -3.65
N LEU A 255 -13.54 10.29 -3.38
CA LEU A 255 -12.51 9.77 -2.49
C LEU A 255 -11.68 10.90 -1.90
N PHE A 256 -11.06 10.65 -0.75
CA PHE A 256 -9.98 11.50 -0.24
C PHE A 256 -8.88 10.64 0.40
N GLU A 257 -7.69 11.22 0.48
CA GLU A 257 -6.57 10.61 1.19
C GLU A 257 -5.87 11.66 2.07
N HIS A 258 -5.55 11.25 3.29
CA HIS A 258 -4.91 12.09 4.29
C HIS A 258 -3.83 11.32 5.05
N HIS A 259 -2.81 12.01 5.57
CA HIS A 259 -1.90 11.38 6.52
C HIS A 259 -2.62 11.06 7.83
N THR A 260 -2.61 9.79 8.24
CA THR A 260 -3.31 9.31 9.44
C THR A 260 -2.85 10.03 10.70
N ARG A 261 -1.56 10.35 10.82
CA ARG A 261 -1.00 11.03 11.99
C ARG A 261 -1.58 12.43 12.26
N LEU A 262 -2.26 13.03 11.28
CA LEU A 262 -2.88 14.35 11.36
C LEU A 262 -4.38 14.28 11.62
N LEU A 263 -4.93 13.07 11.78
CA LEU A 263 -6.35 12.83 12.00
C LEU A 263 -6.63 12.40 13.44
N ASN A 264 -7.87 12.66 13.85
CA ASN A 264 -8.53 12.11 15.03
C ASN A 264 -10.01 11.83 14.68
N ALA A 265 -10.78 11.23 15.60
CA ALA A 265 -12.19 10.92 15.36
C ALA A 265 -13.01 12.12 14.86
N VAL A 266 -12.86 13.29 15.49
CA VAL A 266 -13.65 14.49 15.19
C VAL A 266 -13.35 15.02 13.78
N THR A 267 -12.07 15.14 13.45
CA THR A 267 -11.62 15.62 12.13
C THR A 267 -11.99 14.63 11.03
N LEU A 268 -11.81 13.33 11.25
CA LEU A 268 -12.18 12.30 10.29
C LEU A 268 -13.70 12.22 10.11
N ASP A 269 -14.49 12.33 11.18
CA ASP A 269 -15.96 12.43 11.11
C ASP A 269 -16.39 13.60 10.20
N SER A 270 -15.80 14.78 10.40
CA SER A 270 -16.10 15.97 9.60
C SER A 270 -15.79 15.76 8.12
N LEU A 271 -14.62 15.22 7.79
CA LEU A 271 -14.22 14.93 6.41
C LEU A 271 -15.13 13.88 5.75
N ILE A 272 -15.50 12.82 6.47
CA ILE A 272 -16.41 11.77 5.99
C ILE A 272 -17.78 12.36 5.67
N VAL A 273 -18.34 13.19 6.55
CA VAL A 273 -19.64 13.84 6.31
C VAL A 273 -19.58 14.76 5.09
N ARG A 274 -18.52 15.56 4.97
CA ARG A 274 -18.35 16.49 3.84
C ARG A 274 -18.14 15.77 2.51
N LEU A 275 -17.43 14.63 2.51
CA LEU A 275 -17.31 13.77 1.34
C LEU A 275 -18.68 13.21 0.96
N ALA A 276 -19.43 12.64 1.92
CA ALA A 276 -20.77 12.08 1.69
C ALA A 276 -21.73 13.10 1.06
N GLN A 277 -21.67 14.35 1.53
CA GLN A 277 -22.49 15.47 1.05
C GLN A 277 -22.01 16.05 -0.28
N GLY A 278 -20.85 15.63 -0.79
CA GLY A 278 -20.28 16.16 -2.03
C GLY A 278 -19.77 17.60 -1.91
N ILE A 279 -19.41 18.07 -0.72
CA ILE A 279 -18.94 19.45 -0.48
C ILE A 279 -17.48 19.54 -0.03
N LEU A 280 -16.81 18.39 0.15
CA LEU A 280 -15.39 18.35 0.49
C LEU A 280 -14.55 18.87 -0.69
N THR A 281 -13.68 19.84 -0.43
CA THR A 281 -12.79 20.39 -1.46
C THR A 281 -11.41 19.76 -1.39
N ASN A 282 -10.71 19.71 -2.53
CA ASN A 282 -9.31 19.27 -2.56
C ASN A 282 -8.41 20.16 -1.71
N GLU A 283 -8.64 21.47 -1.75
CA GLU A 283 -7.86 22.45 -1.01
C GLU A 283 -7.96 22.22 0.50
N GLU A 284 -9.17 21.97 1.02
CA GLU A 284 -9.40 21.67 2.43
C GLU A 284 -8.54 20.48 2.91
N VAL A 285 -8.48 19.40 2.14
CA VAL A 285 -7.64 18.25 2.49
C VAL A 285 -6.15 18.59 2.36
N TYR A 286 -5.75 19.25 1.27
CA TYR A 286 -4.35 19.51 0.96
C TYR A 286 -3.68 20.46 1.96
N VAL A 287 -4.33 21.58 2.31
CA VAL A 287 -3.77 22.60 3.22
C VAL A 287 -3.64 22.08 4.65
N ASN A 288 -4.50 21.14 5.05
CA ASN A 288 -4.42 20.46 6.34
C ASN A 288 -3.41 19.29 6.36
N GLY A 289 -2.59 19.19 5.32
CA GLY A 289 -1.50 18.23 5.24
C GLY A 289 -1.90 16.89 4.67
N GLY A 290 -3.13 16.70 4.17
CA GLY A 290 -3.53 15.54 3.40
C GLY A 290 -2.97 15.55 1.97
N HIS A 291 -3.40 14.57 1.17
CA HIS A 291 -2.99 14.43 -0.22
C HIS A 291 -3.96 15.14 -1.16
N GLY A 292 -5.25 14.97 -0.91
CA GLY A 292 -6.29 15.66 -1.66
C GLY A 292 -7.66 15.01 -1.52
N ALA A 293 -8.62 15.58 -2.25
CA ALA A 293 -9.96 15.04 -2.43
C ALA A 293 -10.39 15.09 -3.91
N LEU A 294 -11.21 14.13 -4.27
CA LEU A 294 -11.96 14.05 -5.52
C LEU A 294 -13.42 13.84 -5.15
N VAL A 295 -14.27 14.78 -5.53
CA VAL A 295 -15.72 14.69 -5.35
C VAL A 295 -16.37 14.74 -6.70
N ILE A 296 -17.26 13.79 -6.97
CA ILE A 296 -17.99 13.64 -8.23
C ILE A 296 -19.49 13.77 -7.99
N GLY A 297 -19.97 13.13 -6.93
CA GLY A 297 -21.35 13.18 -6.46
C GLY A 297 -21.41 13.33 -4.95
N GLY A 298 -22.62 13.57 -4.45
CA GLY A 298 -22.91 13.71 -3.04
C GLY A 298 -24.40 13.47 -2.78
N ASP A 299 -24.76 13.21 -1.53
CA ASP A 299 -26.12 12.91 -1.13
C ASP A 299 -26.45 13.53 0.23
N VAL A 300 -27.73 13.85 0.41
CA VAL A 300 -28.29 14.24 1.70
C VAL A 300 -28.54 13.00 2.57
N GLN A 301 -28.81 11.85 1.95
CA GLN A 301 -28.92 10.58 2.66
C GLN A 301 -27.55 10.13 3.19
N ARG A 302 -27.57 9.65 4.43
CA ARG A 302 -26.35 9.22 5.11
C ARG A 302 -25.95 7.81 4.65
N PRO A 303 -24.78 7.63 4.02
CA PRO A 303 -24.30 6.31 3.62
C PRO A 303 -23.99 5.43 4.83
N PHE A 304 -23.96 4.12 4.60
CA PHE A 304 -23.33 3.18 5.53
C PHE A 304 -21.83 3.48 5.64
N ILE A 305 -21.24 3.43 6.83
CA ILE A 305 -19.81 3.74 7.00
C ILE A 305 -19.11 2.51 7.56
N ALA A 306 -18.21 1.94 6.76
CA ALA A 306 -17.36 0.80 7.13
C ALA A 306 -15.93 1.28 7.35
N ILE A 307 -15.32 0.93 8.48
CA ILE A 307 -13.91 1.20 8.80
C ILE A 307 -13.10 -0.10 8.80
N THR A 308 -11.84 -0.01 8.37
CA THR A 308 -10.84 -1.08 8.48
C THR A 308 -9.45 -0.49 8.76
N GLY A 309 -8.44 -1.35 8.84
CA GLY A 309 -7.03 -0.98 8.95
C GLY A 309 -6.51 -0.95 10.39
N PRO A 310 -5.18 -1.00 10.59
CA PRO A 310 -4.54 -1.19 11.89
C PRO A 310 -4.73 0.00 12.85
N ARG A 311 -5.18 1.16 12.38
CA ARG A 311 -5.40 2.36 13.19
C ARG A 311 -6.88 2.67 13.40
N GLN A 312 -7.76 1.72 13.12
CA GLN A 312 -9.22 1.88 13.23
C GLN A 312 -9.71 2.30 14.62
N ASP A 313 -8.95 2.00 15.68
CA ASP A 313 -9.28 2.45 17.05
C ASP A 313 -9.26 3.97 17.24
N MET A 314 -8.69 4.73 16.29
CA MET A 314 -8.86 6.18 16.23
C MET A 314 -10.33 6.59 16.22
N MET A 315 -11.23 5.74 15.73
CA MET A 315 -12.66 6.00 15.61
C MET A 315 -13.47 5.53 16.84
N VAL A 316 -12.81 5.08 17.92
CA VAL A 316 -13.49 4.86 19.20
C VAL A 316 -14.07 6.20 19.67
N GLY A 317 -15.39 6.23 19.90
CA GLY A 317 -16.09 7.46 20.27
C GLY A 317 -16.48 8.39 19.11
N SER A 318 -16.26 7.96 17.86
CA SER A 318 -16.79 8.66 16.68
C SER A 318 -18.31 8.86 16.82
N SER A 319 -18.75 10.06 16.48
CA SER A 319 -20.17 10.41 16.42
C SER A 319 -20.91 9.65 15.32
N LEU A 320 -20.16 9.20 14.32
CA LEU A 320 -20.69 8.45 13.19
C LEU A 320 -20.97 6.98 13.51
N LYS A 321 -20.42 6.43 14.61
CA LYS A 321 -20.57 5.01 14.99
C LYS A 321 -20.32 4.07 13.81
N PRO A 322 -19.16 4.16 13.13
CA PRO A 322 -18.87 3.36 11.95
C PRO A 322 -18.85 1.87 12.28
N TYR A 323 -19.28 1.05 11.33
CA TYR A 323 -19.19 -0.40 11.38
C TYR A 323 -17.73 -0.83 11.17
N ARG A 324 -17.23 -1.78 11.97
CA ARG A 324 -15.89 -2.33 11.81
C ARG A 324 -15.97 -3.54 10.89
N ALA A 325 -15.45 -3.40 9.67
CA ALA A 325 -15.41 -4.49 8.72
C ALA A 325 -14.34 -5.50 9.10
N VAL A 326 -14.72 -6.77 9.13
CA VAL A 326 -13.86 -7.91 9.45
C VAL A 326 -14.07 -8.97 8.35
N PRO A 327 -13.69 -8.66 7.10
CA PRO A 327 -13.87 -9.60 5.99
C PRO A 327 -13.15 -10.91 6.31
N HIS A 328 -13.86 -12.02 6.14
CA HIS A 328 -13.33 -13.37 6.36
C HIS A 328 -12.65 -13.55 7.73
N GLY A 329 -13.12 -12.84 8.76
CA GLY A 329 -12.68 -13.02 10.14
C GLY A 329 -11.35 -12.32 10.53
N ASP A 330 -10.65 -11.67 9.60
CA ASP A 330 -9.39 -10.98 9.90
C ASP A 330 -9.25 -9.61 9.22
N SER A 331 -9.38 -8.54 10.00
CA SER A 331 -9.23 -7.17 9.52
C SER A 331 -7.81 -6.82 9.04
N MET A 332 -6.76 -7.50 9.54
CA MET A 332 -5.38 -7.25 9.11
C MET A 332 -5.13 -7.76 7.69
N LEU A 333 -5.87 -8.77 7.24
CA LEU A 333 -5.78 -9.31 5.88
C LEU A 333 -6.76 -8.67 4.90
N THR A 334 -7.46 -7.61 5.29
CA THR A 334 -8.42 -6.91 4.42
C THR A 334 -7.81 -6.61 3.05
N GLY A 335 -6.61 -6.02 2.99
CA GLY A 335 -5.95 -5.75 1.71
C GLY A 335 -5.61 -7.01 0.91
N CYS A 336 -5.22 -8.09 1.57
CA CYS A 336 -4.98 -9.38 0.92
C CYS A 336 -6.26 -9.95 0.30
N TYR A 337 -7.38 -9.92 1.01
CA TYR A 337 -8.66 -10.37 0.44
C TYR A 337 -9.07 -9.50 -0.75
N GLY A 338 -8.81 -8.19 -0.69
CA GLY A 338 -9.03 -7.30 -1.82
C GLY A 338 -8.19 -7.64 -3.05
N LEU A 339 -6.92 -8.00 -2.86
CA LEU A 339 -6.02 -8.48 -3.91
C LEU A 339 -6.52 -9.80 -4.54
N VAL A 340 -7.00 -10.75 -3.74
CA VAL A 340 -7.62 -11.99 -4.24
C VAL A 340 -8.84 -11.66 -5.10
N LYS A 341 -9.73 -10.78 -4.64
CA LYS A 341 -10.90 -10.35 -5.42
C LYS A 341 -10.50 -9.62 -6.69
N ALA A 342 -9.45 -8.79 -6.66
CA ALA A 342 -8.92 -8.13 -7.84
C ALA A 342 -8.40 -9.15 -8.87
N CYS A 343 -7.78 -10.24 -8.43
CA CYS A 343 -7.40 -11.35 -9.33
C CYS A 343 -8.63 -11.96 -10.01
N ALA A 344 -9.70 -12.26 -9.27
CA ALA A 344 -10.93 -12.80 -9.86
C ALA A 344 -11.57 -11.87 -10.91
N LEU A 345 -11.52 -10.55 -10.64
CA LEU A 345 -12.04 -9.55 -11.56
C LEU A 345 -11.19 -9.39 -12.82
N ARG A 346 -9.86 -9.56 -12.71
CA ARG A 346 -8.90 -9.29 -13.80
C ARG A 346 -8.48 -10.53 -14.60
N MET A 347 -8.43 -11.70 -13.98
CA MET A 347 -7.93 -12.95 -14.54
C MET A 347 -9.10 -13.91 -14.78
N GLU A 348 -9.76 -13.76 -15.94
CA GLU A 348 -11.00 -14.45 -16.28
C GLU A 348 -10.92 -15.98 -16.12
N ALA A 349 -9.79 -16.58 -16.52
CA ALA A 349 -9.57 -18.03 -16.43
C ALA A 349 -9.66 -18.59 -14.99
N TRP A 350 -9.51 -17.74 -13.97
CA TRP A 350 -9.51 -18.14 -12.57
C TRP A 350 -10.67 -17.55 -11.76
N ARG A 351 -11.54 -16.76 -12.39
CA ARG A 351 -12.62 -16.05 -11.70
C ARG A 351 -13.51 -16.99 -10.89
N ASP A 352 -14.08 -18.00 -11.55
CA ASP A 352 -15.05 -18.90 -10.93
C ASP A 352 -14.42 -19.69 -9.77
N GLU A 353 -13.18 -20.14 -9.93
CA GLU A 353 -12.44 -20.87 -8.89
C GLU A 353 -12.18 -19.98 -7.66
N ILE A 354 -11.77 -18.72 -7.87
CA ILE A 354 -11.56 -17.77 -6.77
C ILE A 354 -12.88 -17.44 -6.07
N GLU A 355 -13.94 -17.13 -6.82
CA GLU A 355 -15.22 -16.72 -6.25
C GLU A 355 -15.86 -17.84 -5.44
N GLN A 356 -15.76 -19.09 -5.92
CA GLN A 356 -16.22 -20.26 -5.14
C GLN A 356 -15.44 -20.41 -3.83
N ALA A 357 -14.12 -20.24 -3.86
CA ALA A 357 -13.29 -20.33 -2.66
C ALA A 357 -13.57 -19.20 -1.65
N LEU A 358 -13.85 -17.98 -2.13
CA LEU A 358 -14.21 -16.84 -1.26
C LEU A 358 -15.59 -16.97 -0.60
N ILE A 359 -16.51 -17.74 -1.19
CA ILE A 359 -17.87 -17.95 -0.65
C ILE A 359 -17.97 -19.19 0.23
N ARG A 360 -17.01 -20.13 0.13
CA ARG A 360 -17.03 -21.40 0.88
C ARG A 360 -16.92 -21.15 2.38
N LYS A 361 -18.06 -21.13 3.06
CA LYS A 361 -18.17 -21.06 4.52
C LYS A 361 -18.55 -22.43 5.04
N THR A 362 -17.57 -23.14 5.61
CA THR A 362 -17.66 -24.45 6.28
C THR A 362 -18.15 -25.64 5.46
#